data_AF-A0A6G3U767-F1
#
_entry.id   AF-A0A6G3U767-F1
#
_cell.length_a   1.000
_cell.length_b   1.000
_cell.length_c   1.000
_cell.angle_alpha   90.00
_cell.angle_beta   90.00
_cell.angle_gamma   90.00
#
_symmetry.space_group_name_H-M   'P 1'
#
loop_
_entity.id
_entity.type
_entity.pdbx_description
1 polymer ?
#
loop_
_entity_poly.entity_id
_entity_poly.type
_entity_poly.pdbx_seq_one_letter_code
_entity_poly.pdbx_strand_id
1 'polypeptide(L)'
;MGRVPTGKRPASPFTPLDFQLVLLRRMADHNPGPVEDARRELGASLADMREANRRWQAMLRSPRPRPALSRYRSVLGAPESRTPRRIGDLDCEAWQWPLPLWPDLRFEVLTAPGGGVWTEWLVRAPGVPPPVLRTVADLTPWSCTVDEA
;
A
#
# COMPACT_ATOMS: atom_id res chain seq x y z
N MET A 1 -42.80 6.83 -23.57
CA MET A 1 -41.50 6.16 -23.80
C MET A 1 -40.50 6.67 -22.77
N GLY A 2 -40.20 5.87 -21.73
CA GLY A 2 -39.23 6.24 -20.70
C GLY A 2 -37.80 6.02 -21.20
N ARG A 3 -36.99 7.08 -21.23
CA ARG A 3 -35.58 7.02 -21.62
C ARG A 3 -34.79 6.41 -20.46
N VAL A 4 -34.31 5.18 -20.64
CA VAL A 4 -33.39 4.51 -19.71
C VAL A 4 -32.06 5.27 -19.73
N PRO A 5 -31.54 5.78 -18.59
CA PRO A 5 -30.19 6.32 -18.57
C PRO A 5 -29.21 5.13 -18.47
N THR A 6 -28.66 4.70 -19.60
CA THR A 6 -27.48 3.83 -19.66
C THR A 6 -26.20 4.65 -19.45
N GLY A 7 -26.13 5.36 -18.32
CA GLY A 7 -24.90 5.98 -17.86
C GLY A 7 -24.23 5.05 -16.86
N LYS A 8 -23.18 4.34 -17.27
CA LYS A 8 -22.29 3.64 -16.33
C LYS A 8 -21.82 4.69 -15.31
N ARG A 9 -22.30 4.59 -14.06
CA ARG A 9 -21.88 5.52 -12.99
C ARG A 9 -20.36 5.61 -13.03
N PRO A 10 -19.76 6.82 -13.04
CA PRO A 10 -18.32 6.93 -12.93
C PRO A 10 -17.91 6.17 -11.67
N ALA A 11 -16.98 5.24 -11.81
CA ALA A 11 -16.46 4.51 -10.66
C ALA A 11 -15.93 5.55 -9.67
N SER A 12 -16.27 5.39 -8.39
CA SER A 12 -15.74 6.24 -7.32
C SER A 12 -14.22 6.33 -7.44
N PRO A 13 -13.59 7.47 -7.09
CA PRO A 13 -12.14 7.60 -7.12
C PRO A 13 -11.45 6.44 -6.41
N PHE A 14 -10.25 6.06 -6.87
CA PHE A 14 -9.44 5.09 -6.14
C PHE A 14 -8.76 5.83 -4.98
N THR A 15 -8.92 5.32 -3.76
CA THR A 15 -8.56 6.01 -2.52
C THR A 15 -7.42 5.29 -1.77
N PRO A 16 -6.83 5.92 -0.73
CA PRO A 16 -5.90 5.23 0.16
C PRO A 16 -6.50 3.99 0.84
N LEU A 17 -7.82 3.97 1.10
CA LEU A 17 -8.50 2.78 1.62
C LEU A 17 -8.43 1.63 0.60
N ASP A 18 -8.78 1.90 -0.67
CA ASP A 18 -8.66 0.89 -1.73
C ASP A 18 -7.23 0.36 -1.86
N PHE A 19 -6.23 1.23 -1.67
CA PHE A 19 -4.83 0.81 -1.70
C PHE A 19 -4.46 -0.14 -0.55
N GLN A 20 -4.93 0.13 0.67
CA GLN A 20 -4.72 -0.77 1.80
C GLN A 20 -5.36 -2.15 1.55
N LEU A 21 -6.51 -2.20 0.89
CA LEU A 21 -7.13 -3.46 0.46
C LEU A 21 -6.29 -4.22 -0.59
N VAL A 22 -5.56 -3.52 -1.46
CA VAL A 22 -4.60 -4.15 -2.39
C VAL A 22 -3.46 -4.82 -1.61
N LEU A 23 -2.91 -4.14 -0.62
CA LEU A 23 -1.84 -4.69 0.23
C LEU A 23 -2.33 -5.92 0.99
N LEU A 24 -3.50 -5.82 1.63
CA LEU A 24 -4.13 -6.95 2.32
C LEU A 24 -4.37 -8.13 1.37
N ARG A 25 -4.83 -7.90 0.14
CA ARG A 25 -5.02 -9.00 -0.82
C ARG A 25 -3.71 -9.72 -1.13
N ARG A 26 -2.59 -9.02 -1.27
CA ARG A 26 -1.27 -9.64 -1.51
C ARG A 26 -0.80 -10.43 -0.28
N MET A 27 -1.03 -9.90 0.91
CA MET A 27 -0.66 -10.58 2.17
C MET A 27 -1.50 -11.83 2.43
N ALA A 28 -2.75 -11.87 1.93
CA ALA A 28 -3.66 -13.00 2.09
C ALA A 28 -3.12 -14.29 1.45
N ASP A 29 -2.21 -14.18 0.48
CA ASP A 29 -1.55 -15.35 -0.13
C ASP A 29 -0.66 -16.11 0.86
N HIS A 30 -0.25 -15.47 1.97
CA HIS A 30 0.61 -16.05 3.00
C HIS A 30 -0.07 -16.19 4.36
N ASN A 31 -0.91 -15.23 4.75
CA ASN A 31 -1.55 -15.25 6.07
C ASN A 31 -3.02 -14.75 5.98
N PRO A 32 -3.97 -15.61 5.56
CA PRO A 32 -5.34 -15.19 5.26
C PRO A 32 -6.16 -14.79 6.50
N GLY A 33 -5.88 -15.38 7.67
CA GLY A 33 -6.63 -15.10 8.91
C GLY A 33 -6.51 -13.63 9.36
N PRO A 34 -5.30 -13.12 9.64
CA PRO A 34 -5.05 -11.72 9.97
C PRO A 34 -5.60 -10.71 8.97
N VAL A 35 -5.60 -11.07 7.68
CA VAL A 35 -6.17 -10.22 6.63
C VAL A 35 -7.68 -10.08 6.77
N GLU A 36 -8.37 -11.13 7.20
CA GLU A 36 -9.80 -11.07 7.43
C GLU A 36 -10.15 -10.07 8.54
N ASP A 37 -9.43 -10.13 9.66
CA ASP A 37 -9.63 -9.24 10.81
C ASP A 37 -9.33 -7.79 10.45
N ALA A 38 -8.19 -7.53 9.81
CA ALA A 38 -7.81 -6.20 9.33
C ALA A 38 -8.83 -5.62 8.33
N ARG A 39 -9.36 -6.45 7.43
CA ARG A 39 -10.41 -6.03 6.49
C ARG A 39 -11.71 -5.67 7.22
N ARG A 40 -12.08 -6.41 8.27
CA ARG A 40 -13.26 -6.13 9.10
C ARG A 40 -13.11 -4.82 9.87
N GLU A 41 -11.92 -4.54 10.41
CA GLU A 41 -11.59 -3.26 11.05
C GLU A 41 -11.78 -2.08 10.10
N LEU A 42 -11.39 -2.25 8.84
CA LEU A 42 -11.61 -1.27 7.77
C LEU A 42 -13.07 -1.17 7.29
N GLY A 43 -13.99 -1.99 7.81
CA GLY A 43 -15.39 -2.03 7.38
C GLY A 43 -15.59 -2.48 5.92
N ALA A 44 -14.57 -3.08 5.30
CA ALA A 44 -14.60 -3.48 3.90
C ALA A 44 -15.08 -4.93 3.76
N SER A 45 -15.78 -5.26 2.68
CA SER A 45 -16.15 -6.63 2.34
C SER A 45 -15.04 -7.35 1.55
N LEU A 46 -15.13 -8.68 1.46
CA LEU A 46 -14.25 -9.45 0.55
C LEU A 46 -14.42 -9.01 -0.91
N ALA A 47 -15.64 -8.59 -1.29
CA ALA A 47 -15.91 -8.08 -2.62
C ALA A 47 -15.20 -6.74 -2.86
N ASP A 48 -15.19 -5.84 -1.89
CA ASP A 48 -14.47 -4.56 -1.98
C ASP A 48 -12.98 -4.79 -2.17
N MET A 49 -12.38 -5.72 -1.41
CA MET A 49 -10.97 -6.07 -1.56
C MET A 49 -10.65 -6.63 -2.95
N ARG A 50 -11.50 -7.51 -3.48
CA ARG A 50 -11.33 -8.07 -4.83
C ARG A 50 -11.48 -6.99 -5.91
N GLU A 51 -12.44 -6.08 -5.74
CA GLU A 51 -12.68 -4.98 -6.67
C GLU A 51 -11.53 -3.96 -6.66
N ALA A 52 -11.03 -3.60 -5.48
CA ALA A 52 -9.85 -2.75 -5.33
C ALA A 52 -8.63 -3.35 -6.03
N ASN A 53 -8.35 -4.65 -5.80
CA ASN A 53 -7.24 -5.33 -6.48
C ASN A 53 -7.47 -5.39 -8.01
N ARG A 54 -8.69 -5.68 -8.48
CA ARG A 54 -9.00 -5.69 -9.92
C ARG A 54 -8.72 -4.33 -10.56
N ARG A 55 -9.16 -3.24 -9.94
CA ARG A 55 -8.94 -1.86 -10.40
C ARG A 55 -7.45 -1.50 -10.39
N TRP A 56 -6.72 -1.88 -9.34
CA TRP A 56 -5.27 -1.68 -9.25
C TRP A 56 -4.52 -2.40 -10.37
N GLN A 57 -4.82 -3.68 -10.58
CA GLN A 57 -4.22 -4.47 -11.65
C GLN A 57 -4.55 -3.91 -13.05
N ALA A 58 -5.76 -3.37 -13.24
CA ALA A 58 -6.10 -2.68 -14.48
C ALA A 58 -5.26 -1.40 -14.69
N MET A 59 -4.99 -0.63 -13.63
CA MET A 59 -4.10 0.54 -13.70
C MET A 59 -2.65 0.14 -14.05
N LEU A 60 -2.15 -0.98 -13.52
CA LEU A 60 -0.80 -1.47 -13.81
C LEU A 60 -0.65 -1.97 -15.26
N ARG A 61 -1.69 -2.59 -15.81
CA ARG A 61 -1.69 -3.16 -17.18
C ARG A 61 -2.13 -2.17 -18.27
N SER A 62 -2.29 -0.89 -17.95
CA SER A 62 -2.71 0.12 -18.91
C SER A 62 -1.69 0.24 -20.06
N PRO A 63 -2.13 0.35 -21.34
CA PRO A 63 -1.23 0.50 -22.49
C PRO A 63 -0.34 1.74 -22.43
N ARG A 64 -0.73 2.77 -21.66
CA ARG A 64 0.06 3.97 -21.39
C ARG A 64 0.26 4.09 -19.88
N PRO A 65 1.20 3.31 -19.30
CA PRO A 65 1.40 3.32 -17.86
C PRO A 65 2.01 4.66 -17.43
N ARG A 66 1.45 5.25 -16.39
CA ARG A 66 2.11 6.36 -15.68
C ARG A 66 3.36 5.82 -14.98
N PRO A 67 4.42 6.65 -14.82
CA PRO A 67 5.54 6.33 -13.94
C PRO A 67 5.03 5.84 -12.58
N ALA A 68 5.65 4.80 -12.02
CA ALA A 68 5.10 4.12 -10.85
C ALA A 68 4.92 5.05 -9.65
N LEU A 69 5.90 5.92 -9.37
CA LEU A 69 5.79 6.95 -8.32
C LEU A 69 4.59 7.90 -8.54
N SER A 70 4.32 8.31 -9.79
CA SER A 70 3.18 9.19 -10.11
C SER A 70 1.85 8.53 -9.77
N ARG A 71 1.73 7.21 -9.97
CA ARG A 71 0.53 6.44 -9.61
C ARG A 71 0.34 6.40 -8.09
N TYR A 72 1.39 6.14 -7.31
CA TYR A 72 1.31 6.19 -5.84
C TYR A 72 0.89 7.57 -5.33
N ARG A 73 1.51 8.65 -5.82
CA ARG A 73 1.11 10.02 -5.47
C ARG A 73 -0.33 10.35 -5.85
N SER A 74 -0.84 9.80 -6.96
CA SER A 74 -2.24 10.03 -7.35
C SER A 74 -3.26 9.33 -6.47
N VAL A 75 -2.87 8.24 -5.80
CA VAL A 75 -3.75 7.42 -4.96
C VAL A 75 -3.61 7.79 -3.47
N LEU A 76 -2.37 7.95 -3.01
CA LEU A 76 -2.02 8.21 -1.61
C LEU A 76 -1.88 9.70 -1.28
N GLY A 77 -1.87 10.57 -2.30
CA GLY A 77 -1.68 12.00 -2.13
C GLY A 77 -0.21 12.38 -1.92
N ALA A 78 0.01 13.50 -1.21
CA ALA A 78 1.36 13.95 -0.88
C ALA A 78 2.03 12.96 0.08
N PRO A 79 3.31 12.62 -0.13
CA PRO A 79 4.07 11.82 0.84
C PRO A 79 4.20 12.59 2.15
N GLU A 80 4.30 11.87 3.26
CA GLU A 80 4.69 12.45 4.56
C GLU A 80 6.17 12.82 4.54
N SER A 81 7.02 11.98 3.94
CA SER A 81 8.45 12.24 3.84
C SER A 81 9.02 11.86 2.48
N ARG A 82 10.08 12.58 2.09
CA ARG A 82 10.94 12.25 0.96
C ARG A 82 12.38 12.39 1.42
N THR A 83 13.12 11.29 1.45
CA THR A 83 14.48 11.26 1.98
C THR A 83 15.44 10.69 0.94
N PRO A 84 16.51 11.42 0.56
CA PRO A 84 17.60 10.85 -0.21
C PRO A 84 18.24 9.67 0.54
N ARG A 85 18.52 8.58 -0.15
CA ARG A 85 19.23 7.43 0.40
C ARG A 85 20.32 6.98 -0.56
N ARG A 86 21.47 6.62 -0.01
CA ARG A 86 22.54 5.95 -0.77
C ARG A 86 22.49 4.46 -0.44
N ILE A 87 22.32 3.61 -1.44
CA ILE A 87 22.42 2.15 -1.31
C ILE A 87 23.57 1.68 -2.18
N GLY A 88 24.69 1.28 -1.55
CA GLY A 88 25.95 1.08 -2.25
C GLY A 88 26.39 2.38 -2.93
N ASP A 89 26.60 2.34 -4.26
CA ASP A 89 26.97 3.52 -5.04
C ASP A 89 25.75 4.26 -5.63
N LEU A 90 24.54 3.76 -5.38
CA LEU A 90 23.33 4.24 -6.03
C LEU A 90 22.62 5.30 -5.19
N ASP A 91 22.31 6.43 -5.82
CA ASP A 91 21.51 7.51 -5.23
C ASP A 91 20.02 7.25 -5.46
N CYS A 92 19.28 7.06 -4.38
CA CYS A 92 17.86 6.75 -4.38
C CYS A 92 17.05 7.83 -3.64
N GLU A 93 15.75 7.89 -3.90
CA GLU A 93 14.81 8.63 -3.05
C GLU A 93 13.82 7.64 -2.42
N ALA A 94 13.70 7.69 -1.09
CA ALA A 94 12.67 7.00 -0.33
C ALA A 94 11.48 7.93 -0.11
N TRP A 95 10.30 7.51 -0.59
CA TRP A 95 9.04 8.24 -0.47
C TRP A 95 8.10 7.48 0.45
N GLN A 96 7.60 8.13 1.50
CA GLN A 96 6.84 7.46 2.55
C GLN A 96 5.44 8.06 2.72
N TRP A 97 4.44 7.20 2.89
CA TRP A 97 3.05 7.57 3.18
C TRP A 97 2.55 6.88 4.45
N PRO A 98 1.73 7.57 5.27
CA PRO A 98 1.01 6.94 6.35
C PRO A 98 -0.12 6.08 5.78
N LEU A 99 -0.37 4.93 6.42
CA LEU A 99 -1.52 4.08 6.12
C LEU A 99 -2.32 3.87 7.40
N PRO A 100 -3.60 4.28 7.46
CA PRO A 100 -4.41 4.20 8.68
C PRO A 100 -4.47 2.83 9.37
N LEU A 101 -4.42 1.73 8.60
CA LEU A 101 -4.41 0.37 9.12
C LEU A 101 -3.11 0.02 9.86
N TRP A 102 -2.00 0.66 9.49
CA TRP A 102 -0.69 0.44 10.08
C TRP A 102 -0.11 1.77 10.58
N PRO A 103 -0.64 2.32 11.69
CA PRO A 103 -0.27 3.66 12.16
C PRO A 103 1.22 3.80 12.51
N ASP A 104 1.81 2.69 12.95
CA ASP A 104 3.22 2.57 13.35
C ASP A 104 4.17 2.27 12.17
N LEU A 105 3.62 2.11 10.96
CA LEU A 105 4.37 1.83 9.75
C LEU A 105 4.14 2.92 8.70
N ARG A 106 5.00 2.93 7.69
CA ARG A 106 4.85 3.71 6.47
C ARG A 106 4.94 2.80 5.27
N PHE A 107 4.11 3.07 4.27
CA PHE A 107 4.36 2.50 2.95
C PHE A 107 5.47 3.30 2.29
N GLU A 108 6.59 2.65 2.03
CA GLU A 108 7.75 3.26 1.39
C GLU A 108 7.89 2.75 -0.04
N VAL A 109 8.09 3.70 -0.95
CA VAL A 109 8.48 3.46 -2.33
C VAL A 109 9.90 3.98 -2.51
N LEU A 110 10.83 3.07 -2.80
CA LEU A 110 12.20 3.42 -3.10
C LEU A 110 12.36 3.59 -4.61
N THR A 111 12.84 4.76 -5.02
CA THR A 111 13.03 5.11 -6.43
C THR A 111 14.50 5.29 -6.78
N ALA A 112 14.85 4.82 -7.98
CA ALA A 112 16.15 4.96 -8.61
C ALA A 112 16.32 6.32 -9.30
N PRO A 113 17.56 6.68 -9.69
CA PRO A 113 17.77 7.76 -10.64
C PRO A 113 16.93 7.51 -11.91
N GLY A 114 16.20 8.53 -12.36
CA GLY A 114 15.27 8.40 -13.50
C GLY A 114 13.86 7.93 -13.13
N GLY A 115 13.54 7.73 -11.85
CA GLY A 115 12.17 7.53 -11.35
C GLY A 115 11.63 6.10 -11.47
N GLY A 116 12.48 5.13 -11.77
CA GLY A 116 12.15 3.71 -11.66
C GLY A 116 11.91 3.34 -10.21
N VAL A 117 10.93 2.48 -9.93
CA VAL A 117 10.69 1.95 -8.57
C VAL A 117 11.47 0.66 -8.40
N TRP A 118 12.27 0.58 -7.34
CA TRP A 118 13.03 -0.61 -6.99
C TRP A 118 12.29 -1.50 -6.01
N THR A 119 11.79 -0.91 -4.92
CA THR A 119 11.13 -1.65 -3.86
C THR A 119 9.94 -0.87 -3.32
N GLU A 120 8.93 -1.64 -2.90
CA GLU A 120 7.69 -1.18 -2.30
C GLU A 120 7.40 -2.07 -1.09
N TRP A 121 7.37 -1.48 0.11
CA TRP A 121 7.26 -2.24 1.35
C TRP A 121 6.69 -1.40 2.50
N LEU A 122 6.39 -2.07 3.61
CA LEU A 122 6.08 -1.41 4.88
C LEU A 122 7.37 -1.28 5.70
N VAL A 123 7.67 -0.07 6.15
CA VAL A 123 8.82 0.26 7.01
C VAL A 123 8.32 0.86 8.32
N ARG A 124 9.14 0.80 9.37
CA ARG A 124 8.84 1.44 10.65
C ARG A 124 8.68 2.95 10.48
N ALA A 125 7.65 3.52 11.08
CA ALA A 125 7.50 4.96 11.10
C ALA A 125 8.64 5.62 11.90
N PRO A 126 9.12 6.81 11.51
CA PRO A 126 10.17 7.50 12.25
C PRO A 126 9.84 7.68 13.72
N GLY A 127 10.77 7.29 14.61
CA GLY A 127 10.61 7.42 16.06
C GLY A 127 9.76 6.33 16.73
N VAL A 128 9.16 5.41 15.97
CA VAL A 128 8.45 4.26 16.54
C VAL A 128 9.47 3.15 16.83
N PRO A 129 9.56 2.64 18.08
CA PRO A 129 10.48 1.56 18.41
C PRO A 129 10.06 0.24 17.78
N PRO A 130 11.00 -0.70 17.58
CA PRO A 130 10.67 -2.06 17.16
C PRO A 130 9.81 -2.77 18.24
N PRO A 131 9.00 -3.78 17.86
CA PRO A 131 8.22 -4.54 18.83
C PRO A 131 9.13 -5.27 19.81
N VAL A 132 8.76 -5.27 21.10
CA VAL A 132 9.46 -6.05 22.13
C VAL A 132 8.91 -7.46 22.13
N LEU A 133 9.64 -8.39 21.53
CA LEU A 133 9.26 -9.80 21.43
C LEU A 133 9.90 -10.61 22.56
N ARG A 134 9.10 -11.12 23.48
CA ARG A 134 9.54 -12.00 24.58
C ARG A 134 9.21 -13.46 24.30
N THR A 135 8.14 -13.69 23.56
CA THR A 135 7.57 -14.99 23.24
C THR A 135 7.11 -15.01 21.78
N VAL A 136 6.88 -16.21 21.25
CA VAL A 136 6.28 -16.38 19.91
C VAL A 136 4.88 -15.76 19.83
N ALA A 137 4.15 -15.69 20.94
CA ALA A 137 2.83 -15.07 20.98
C ALA A 137 2.87 -13.56 20.74
N ASP A 138 4.03 -12.91 20.94
CA ASP A 138 4.19 -11.48 20.69
C ASP A 138 4.35 -11.16 19.19
N LEU A 139 4.56 -12.18 18.35
CA LEU A 139 4.62 -12.03 16.89
C LEU A 139 3.21 -11.84 16.31
N THR A 140 2.66 -10.64 16.50
CA THR A 140 1.40 -10.26 15.88
C THR A 140 1.59 -9.90 14.40
N PRO A 141 0.55 -10.02 13.56
CA PRO A 141 0.63 -9.73 12.14
C PRO A 141 1.20 -8.34 11.86
N TRP A 142 2.23 -8.28 11.00
CA TRP A 142 2.89 -7.03 10.59
C TRP A 142 3.54 -6.22 11.73
N SER A 143 3.72 -6.83 12.91
CA SER A 143 4.47 -6.20 14.01
C SER A 143 5.92 -5.94 13.65
N CYS A 144 6.54 -6.84 12.87
CA CYS A 144 7.91 -6.75 12.38
C CYS A 144 7.95 -6.37 10.90
N THR A 145 8.97 -5.62 10.53
CA THR A 145 9.41 -5.29 9.18
C THR A 145 10.73 -6.00 8.89
N VAL A 146 11.28 -5.77 7.69
CA VAL A 146 12.55 -6.38 7.28
C VAL A 146 13.76 -5.76 7.98
N ASP A 147 13.63 -4.52 8.47
CA ASP A 147 14.73 -3.78 9.09
C ASP A 147 14.96 -4.16 10.56
N GLU A 148 14.00 -4.84 11.22
CA GLU A 148 14.25 -5.39 12.56
C GLU A 148 15.14 -6.63 12.46
N ALA A 149 16.34 -6.53 13.04
CA ALA A 149 17.33 -7.59 13.15
C ALA A 149 17.59 -7.98 14.60
#